data_AF-A0A7U4J7I9-F1
#
_entry.id   AF-A0A7U4J7I9-F1
#
_cell.length_a   1.000
_cell.length_b   1.000
_cell.length_c   1.000
_cell.angle_alpha   90.00
_cell.angle_beta   90.00
_cell.angle_gamma   90.00
#
_symmetry.space_group_name_H-M   'P 1'
#
loop_
_entity.id
_entity.type
_entity.pdbx_description
1 polymer ?
#
loop_
_entity_poly.entity_id
_entity_poly.type
_entity_poly.pdbx_seq_one_letter_code
_entity_poly.pdbx_strand_id
1 'polypeptide(L)'
;MSLLQAVKLWPVQHVDLAKDALHVYVGLGLFLGSALLFRWNLRSWKPLAVVLAVALTGEGWDLRDSIVYHTPIHLWGNWKDLWNTMFWPTSLMVLARTTRLFSQRP
;
A
#
# COMPACT_ATOMS: atom_id res chain seq x y z
N MET A 1 12.71 -8.25 -32.37
CA MET A 1 12.16 -8.55 -31.02
C MET A 1 10.72 -8.99 -31.18
N SER A 2 10.29 -10.05 -30.48
CA SER A 2 8.94 -10.60 -30.62
C SER A 2 7.89 -9.61 -30.10
N LEU A 3 6.77 -9.48 -30.83
CA LEU A 3 5.62 -8.62 -30.45
C LEU A 3 5.06 -9.01 -29.07
N LEU A 4 5.19 -10.29 -28.69
CA LEU A 4 4.84 -10.78 -27.36
C LEU A 4 5.81 -10.30 -26.27
N GLN A 5 7.11 -10.20 -26.56
CA GLN A 5 8.07 -9.62 -25.61
C GLN A 5 7.87 -8.11 -25.46
N ALA A 6 7.57 -7.40 -26.55
CA ALA A 6 7.32 -5.95 -26.52
C ALA A 6 6.05 -5.60 -25.70
N VAL A 7 4.96 -6.35 -25.88
CA VAL A 7 3.73 -6.18 -25.07
C VAL A 7 3.96 -6.57 -23.60
N LYS A 8 4.79 -7.57 -23.33
CA LYS A 8 5.08 -8.03 -21.96
C LYS A 8 6.05 -7.11 -21.21
N LEU A 9 6.92 -6.40 -21.93
CA LEU A 9 7.87 -5.44 -21.38
C LEU A 9 7.30 -4.02 -21.29
N TRP A 10 6.24 -3.71 -22.05
CA TRP A 10 5.58 -2.40 -22.01
C TRP A 10 5.11 -1.97 -20.60
N PRO A 11 4.49 -2.85 -19.78
CA PRO A 11 4.15 -2.53 -18.40
C PRO A 11 5.40 -2.33 -17.54
N VAL A 12 6.44 -3.15 -17.72
CA VAL A 12 7.66 -3.13 -16.91
C VAL A 12 8.47 -1.85 -17.13
N GLN A 13 8.35 -1.24 -18.31
CA GLN A 13 9.08 -0.02 -18.67
C GLN A 13 8.30 1.28 -18.40
N HIS A 14 6.97 1.21 -18.24
CA HIS A 14 6.10 2.39 -18.06
C HIS A 14 5.33 2.41 -16.74
N VAL A 15 5.29 1.27 -16.04
CA VAL A 15 4.69 1.12 -14.73
C VAL A 15 5.83 0.69 -13.85
N ASP A 16 6.18 1.51 -12.87
CA ASP A 16 7.18 1.24 -11.83
C ASP A 16 6.66 0.11 -10.90
N LEU A 17 6.34 -1.04 -11.51
CA LEU A 17 5.52 -2.11 -10.95
C LEU A 17 6.20 -2.74 -9.74
N ALA A 18 7.53 -2.66 -9.69
CA ALA A 18 8.33 -3.07 -8.54
C ALA A 18 8.14 -2.10 -7.36
N LYS A 19 8.05 -0.79 -7.60
CA LYS A 19 7.76 0.23 -6.58
C LYS A 19 6.31 0.07 -6.09
N ASP A 20 5.36 -0.08 -7.03
CA ASP A 20 3.95 -0.32 -6.72
C ASP A 20 3.76 -1.58 -5.86
N ALA A 21 4.41 -2.69 -6.22
CA ALA A 21 4.32 -3.94 -5.47
C ALA A 21 4.91 -3.79 -4.06
N LEU A 22 6.04 -3.09 -3.91
CA LEU A 22 6.65 -2.83 -2.61
C LEU A 22 5.68 -2.12 -1.68
N HIS A 23 5.00 -1.07 -2.16
CA HIS A 23 3.99 -0.32 -1.42
C HIS A 23 2.82 -1.21 -0.94
N VAL A 24 2.33 -2.11 -1.80
CA VAL A 24 1.29 -3.09 -1.41
C VAL A 24 1.78 -3.99 -0.29
N TYR A 25 2.99 -4.57 -0.39
CA TYR A 25 3.53 -5.46 0.63
C TYR A 25 3.81 -4.74 1.95
N VAL A 26 4.32 -3.51 1.90
CA VAL A 26 4.55 -2.68 3.08
C VAL A 26 3.23 -2.36 3.77
N GLY A 27 2.20 -1.93 3.02
CA GLY A 27 0.86 -1.66 3.55
C GLY A 27 0.23 -2.88 4.22
N LEU A 28 0.34 -4.05 3.59
CA LEU A 28 -0.15 -5.32 4.15
C LEU A 28 0.62 -5.72 5.41
N GLY A 29 1.95 -5.61 5.37
CA GLY A 29 2.83 -5.95 6.48
C GLY A 29 2.59 -5.06 7.69
N LEU A 30 2.37 -3.76 7.48
CA LEU A 30 1.98 -2.83 8.55
C LEU A 30 0.59 -3.12 9.09
N PHE A 31 -0.38 -3.44 8.23
CA PHE A 31 -1.73 -3.76 8.67
C PHE A 31 -1.75 -5.00 9.56
N LEU A 32 -1.18 -6.10 9.08
CA LEU A 32 -1.13 -7.37 9.81
C LEU A 32 -0.17 -7.29 11.01
N GLY A 33 0.98 -6.64 10.85
CA GLY A 33 1.98 -6.46 11.89
C GLY A 33 1.46 -5.60 13.04
N SER A 34 0.79 -4.48 12.76
CA SER A 34 0.18 -3.65 13.81
C SER A 34 -0.98 -4.38 14.50
N ALA A 35 -1.83 -5.10 13.75
CA ALA A 35 -2.89 -5.90 14.33
C ALA A 35 -2.33 -7.02 15.24
N LEU A 36 -1.25 -7.68 14.83
CA LEU A 36 -0.61 -8.74 15.59
C LEU A 36 0.12 -8.20 16.84
N LEU A 37 0.91 -7.14 16.68
CA LEU A 37 1.71 -6.56 17.76
C LEU A 37 0.85 -5.95 18.86
N PHE A 38 -0.18 -5.20 18.49
CA PHE A 38 -1.08 -4.57 19.45
C PHE A 38 -2.30 -5.44 19.80
N ARG A 39 -2.36 -6.66 19.25
CA ARG A 39 -3.50 -7.60 19.39
C ARG A 39 -4.85 -6.93 19.07
N TRP A 40 -4.84 -5.99 18.15
CA TRP A 40 -6.05 -5.28 17.74
C TRP A 40 -6.89 -6.15 16.83
N ASN A 41 -8.20 -6.13 17.04
CA ASN A 41 -9.11 -6.77 16.10
C ASN A 41 -8.92 -6.17 14.71
N LEU A 42 -8.77 -7.03 13.70
CA LEU A 42 -8.69 -6.66 12.27
C LEU A 42 -9.94 -5.91 11.78
N ARG A 43 -11.03 -5.98 12.55
CA ARG A 43 -12.27 -5.21 12.34
C ARG A 43 -12.18 -3.75 12.82
N SER A 44 -11.16 -3.41 13.60
CA SER A 44 -10.94 -2.08 14.12
C SER A 44 -10.34 -1.16 13.07
N TRP A 45 -10.70 0.11 13.09
CA TRP A 45 -10.12 1.13 12.22
C TRP A 45 -8.68 1.51 12.62
N LYS A 46 -8.24 1.13 13.83
CA LYS A 46 -6.91 1.44 14.38
C LYS A 46 -5.73 0.94 13.52
N PRO A 47 -5.64 -0.35 13.14
CA PRO A 47 -4.55 -0.82 12.28
C PRO A 47 -4.57 -0.12 10.90
N LEU A 48 -5.74 0.23 10.37
CA LEU A 48 -5.86 1.00 9.14
C LEU A 48 -5.30 2.42 9.29
N ALA A 49 -5.56 3.08 10.42
CA ALA A 49 -5.03 4.41 10.70
C ALA A 49 -3.50 4.41 10.84
N VAL A 50 -2.91 3.34 11.40
CA VAL A 50 -1.44 3.18 11.44
C VAL A 50 -0.87 3.04 10.04
N VAL A 51 -1.47 2.21 9.19
CA VAL A 51 -1.05 2.05 7.80
C VAL A 51 -1.14 3.39 7.05
N LEU A 52 -2.24 4.13 7.21
CA LEU A 52 -2.43 5.44 6.60
C LEU A 52 -1.36 6.43 7.07
N ALA A 53 -1.08 6.49 8.38
CA ALA A 53 -0.07 7.40 8.93
C ALA A 53 1.33 7.09 8.40
N VAL A 54 1.68 5.81 8.28
CA VAL A 54 2.99 5.39 7.75
C VAL A 54 3.08 5.60 6.24
N ALA A 55 2.00 5.33 5.49
CA ALA A 55 1.93 5.61 4.06
C ALA A 55 2.11 7.12 3.78
N LEU A 56 1.42 7.99 4.53
CA LEU A 56 1.56 9.44 4.42
C LEU A 56 2.98 9.91 4.78
N THR A 57 3.62 9.26 5.76
CA THR A 57 5.00 9.59 6.14
C THR A 57 5.99 9.17 5.05
N GLY A 58 5.79 8.00 4.43
CA GLY A 58 6.60 7.52 3.31
C GLY A 58 6.48 8.42 2.08
N GLU A 59 5.26 8.77 1.70
CA GLU A 59 4.97 9.74 0.64
C GLU A 59 5.56 11.12 0.91
N GLY A 60 5.42 11.61 2.15
CA GLY A 60 6.02 12.87 2.57
C GLY A 60 7.55 12.85 2.53
N TRP A 61 8.16 11.68 2.80
CA TRP A 61 9.60 11.49 2.66
C TRP A 61 10.03 11.50 1.20
N ASP A 62 9.31 10.81 0.30
CA ASP A 62 9.60 10.80 -1.15
C ASP A 62 9.44 12.20 -1.77
N LEU A 63 8.46 12.98 -1.28
CA LEU A 63 8.26 14.37 -1.66
C LEU A 63 9.41 15.27 -1.16
N ARG A 64 9.85 15.08 0.09
CA ARG A 64 10.99 15.81 0.67
C ARG A 64 12.27 15.49 -0.08
N ASP A 65 12.50 14.22 -0.39
CA ASP A 65 13.65 13.74 -1.14
C ASP A 65 13.66 14.35 -2.54
N SER A 66 12.49 14.40 -3.21
CA SER A 66 12.36 15.05 -4.51
C SER A 66 12.66 16.55 -4.48
N ILE A 67 12.28 17.25 -3.41
CA ILE A 67 12.63 18.66 -3.21
C ILE A 67 14.15 18.83 -3.02
N VAL A 68 14.77 17.94 -2.24
CA VAL A 68 16.22 17.95 -1.93
C VAL A 68 17.07 17.60 -3.16
N TYR A 69 16.65 16.64 -3.97
CA TYR A 69 17.37 16.18 -5.16
C TYR A 69 16.92 16.84 -6.47
N HIS A 70 15.99 17.81 -6.40
CA HIS A 70 15.45 18.54 -7.56
C HIS A 70 14.90 17.63 -8.67
N THR A 71 14.36 16.47 -8.29
CA THR A 71 13.67 15.58 -9.22
C THR A 71 12.25 16.07 -9.49
N PRO A 72 11.70 15.82 -10.70
CA PRO A 72 10.33 16.22 -11.02
C PRO A 72 9.34 15.56 -10.05
N ILE A 73 8.50 16.38 -9.43
CA ILE A 73 7.48 15.93 -8.48
C ILE A 73 6.36 15.22 -9.25
N HIS A 74 6.38 13.89 -9.24
CA HIS A 74 5.35 13.08 -9.88
C HIS A 74 4.15 12.85 -8.95
N LEU A 75 3.30 13.87 -8.81
CA LEU A 75 2.06 13.81 -7.99
C LEU A 75 1.15 12.62 -8.35
N TRP A 76 1.16 12.19 -9.61
CA TRP A 76 0.40 11.03 -10.07
C TRP A 76 0.96 9.69 -9.55
N GLY A 77 2.29 9.60 -9.37
CA GLY A 77 2.94 8.42 -8.77
C GLY A 77 2.52 8.26 -7.32
N ASN A 78 2.62 9.34 -6.55
CA ASN A 78 2.24 9.41 -5.14
C ASN A 78 0.77 9.05 -4.89
N TRP A 79 -0.13 9.48 -5.78
CA TRP A 79 -1.54 9.10 -5.68
C TRP A 79 -1.75 7.60 -5.91
N LYS A 80 -1.05 7.00 -6.89
CA LYS A 80 -1.09 5.56 -7.14
C LYS A 80 -0.49 4.77 -5.99
N ASP A 81 0.65 5.21 -5.45
CA ASP A 81 1.32 4.56 -4.33
C ASP A 81 0.45 4.59 -3.06
N LEU A 82 -0.22 5.72 -2.77
CA LEU A 82 -1.22 5.81 -1.69
C LEU A 82 -2.40 4.85 -1.93
N TRP A 83 -2.91 4.78 -3.16
CA TRP A 83 -4.02 3.89 -3.51
C TRP A 83 -3.62 2.42 -3.37
N ASN A 84 -2.46 2.04 -3.89
CA ASN A 84 -1.89 0.69 -3.78
C ASN A 84 -1.64 0.28 -2.32
N THR A 85 -1.12 1.20 -1.51
CA THR A 85 -0.86 0.95 -0.08
C THR A 85 -2.16 0.76 0.71
N MET A 86 -3.22 1.51 0.38
CA MET A 86 -4.48 1.50 1.15
C MET A 86 -5.53 0.51 0.65
N PHE A 87 -5.53 0.15 -0.63
CA PHE A 87 -6.56 -0.67 -1.27
C PHE A 87 -6.73 -2.03 -0.58
N TRP A 88 -5.62 -2.76 -0.39
CA TRP A 88 -5.65 -4.10 0.19
C TRP A 88 -5.94 -4.11 1.69
N PRO A 89 -5.30 -3.26 2.54
CA PRO A 89 -5.68 -3.15 3.95
C PRO A 89 -7.15 -2.78 4.15
N THR A 90 -7.70 -1.88 3.33
CA THR A 90 -9.11 -1.50 3.42
C THR A 90 -10.02 -2.65 3.00
N SER A 91 -9.67 -3.36 1.92
CA SER A 91 -10.39 -4.55 1.46
C SER A 91 -10.38 -5.66 2.52
N LEU A 92 -9.24 -5.91 3.16
CA LEU A 92 -9.10 -6.87 4.25
C LEU A 92 -9.91 -6.46 5.48
N MET A 93 -9.92 -5.18 5.84
CA MET A 93 -10.74 -4.67 6.95
C MET A 93 -12.24 -4.83 6.64
N VAL A 94 -12.68 -4.53 5.42
CA VAL A 94 -14.08 -4.72 4.98
C VAL A 94 -14.44 -6.20 5.01
N LEU A 95 -13.59 -7.08 4.46
CA LEU A 95 -13.76 -8.54 4.51
C LEU A 95 -13.81 -9.06 5.95
N ALA A 96 -12.97 -8.55 6.85
CA ALA A 96 -12.99 -8.90 8.27
C ALA A 96 -14.24 -8.40 9.00
N ARG A 97 -14.91 -7.37 8.47
CA ARG A 97 -16.14 -6.79 9.02
C ARG A 97 -17.40 -7.45 8.48
N THR A 98 -17.39 -7.90 7.22
CA THR A 98 -18.50 -8.61 6.58
C THR A 98 -18.46 -10.12 6.86
N THR A 99 -17.28 -10.70 7.04
CA THR A 99 -17.11 -12.13 7.28
C THR A 99 -16.92 -12.41 8.76
N ARG A 100 -17.63 -13.41 9.31
CA ARG A 100 -17.46 -13.87 10.71
C ARG A 100 -16.14 -14.62 10.96
N LEU A 101 -15.20 -14.63 10.01
CA LEU A 101 -13.91 -15.34 10.11
C LEU A 101 -13.07 -14.91 11.32
N PHE A 102 -13.22 -13.66 11.76
CA PHE A 102 -12.55 -13.11 12.95
C PHE A 102 -13.52 -12.82 14.11
N SER A 103 -14.70 -13.44 14.09
CA SER A 103 -15.62 -13.36 15.22
C SER A 103 -14.97 -14.04 16.42
N GLN A 104 -14.49 -13.24 17.37
CA GLN A 104 -14.21 -13.73 18.72
C GLN A 104 -15.51 -14.41 19.19
N ARG A 105 -15.48 -15.74 19.33
CA ARG A 105 -16.56 -16.45 20.01
C ARG A 105 -16.48 -16.05 21.49
N PRO A 106 -17.62 -15.72 22.12
CA PRO A 106 -17.68 -15.44 23.55
C PRO A 106 -17.27 -16.66 24.38
#